data_AF-E1ZI61-F1
#
_entry.id   AF-E1ZI61-F1
#
_cell.length_a   1.000
_cell.length_b   1.000
_cell.length_c   1.000
_cell.angle_alpha   90.00
_cell.angle_beta   90.00
_cell.angle_gamma   90.00
#
_symmetry.space_group_name_H-M   'P 1'
#
loop_
_entity.id
_entity.type
_entity.pdbx_description
1 polymer ?
#
loop_
_entity_poly.entity_id
_entity_poly.type
_entity_poly.pdbx_seq_one_letter_code
_entity_poly.pdbx_strand_id
1 'polypeptide(L)' 'MIFEVTEPGFPSDQSVRIFVQFERVEEATKALVDLQGRFFGGREVKAQFFEEERFEKLELAPRPEEVRR' A
#
# COMPACT_ATOMS: atom_id res chain seq x y z
N MET A 1 -8.01 -5.53 1.50
CA MET A 1 -8.54 -5.05 0.20
C MET A 1 -7.40 -4.92 -0.79
N ILE A 2 -7.60 -5.29 -2.05
CA ILE A 2 -6.59 -5.18 -3.11
C ILE A 2 -7.10 -4.18 -4.14
N PHE A 3 -6.23 -3.25 -4.54
CA PHE A 3 -6.48 -2.27 -5.58
C PHE A 3 -5.36 -2.35 -6.62
N GLU A 4 -5.72 -2.38 -7.90
CA GLU A 4 -4.76 -2.41 -9.00
C GLU A 4 -4.92 -1.15 -9.85
N VAL A 5 -3.82 -0.44 -10.07
CA VAL A 5 -3.72 0.68 -11.00
C VAL A 5 -3.56 0.11 -12.41
N THR A 6 -4.56 0.31 -13.25
CA THR A 6 -4.58 -0.20 -14.64
C THR A 6 -4.20 0.85 -15.67
N GLU A 7 -3.76 2.02 -15.22
CA GLU A 7 -3.38 3.14 -16.10
C GLU A 7 -2.16 2.78 -16.97
N PRO A 8 -2.24 3.00 -18.29
CA PRO A 8 -1.11 2.71 -19.17
C PRO A 8 0.15 3.47 -18.75
N GLY A 9 1.27 2.75 -18.64
CA GLY A 9 2.56 3.32 -18.25
C GLY A 9 2.79 3.41 -16.74
N PHE A 10 1.85 2.98 -15.90
CA PHE A 10 2.09 2.86 -14.47
C PHE A 10 3.12 1.74 -14.18
N PRO A 11 4.12 1.95 -13.29
CA PRO A 11 5.13 0.94 -13.00
C PRO A 11 4.51 -0.37 -12.51
N SER A 12 4.79 -1.48 -13.22
CA SER A 12 4.16 -2.78 -12.95
C SER A 12 4.50 -3.36 -11.57
N ASP A 13 5.64 -2.97 -11.00
CA ASP A 13 6.12 -3.32 -9.67
C ASP A 13 5.39 -2.56 -8.55
N GLN A 14 4.70 -1.47 -8.90
CA GLN A 14 3.94 -0.61 -7.98
C GLN A 14 2.43 -0.61 -8.26
N SER A 15 1.97 -1.30 -9.31
CA SER A 15 0.57 -1.26 -9.75
C SER A 15 -0.41 -1.87 -8.76
N VAL A 16 0.05 -2.72 -7.84
CA VAL A 16 -0.81 -3.39 -6.86
C VAL A 16 -0.63 -2.77 -5.48
N ARG A 17 -1.73 -2.33 -4.88
CA ARG A 17 -1.80 -1.84 -3.49
C ARG A 17 -2.67 -2.78 -2.66
N ILE A 18 -2.11 -3.24 -1.54
CA ILE A 18 -2.81 -4.09 -0.57
C ILE A 18 -3.05 -3.26 0.69
N PHE A 19 -4.31 -3.16 1.08
CA PHE A 19 -4.75 -2.45 2.29
C PHE A 19 -5.21 -3.45 3.33
N VAL A 20 -4.67 -3.32 4.54
CA VAL A 20 -5.02 -4.13 5.70
C VAL A 20 -5.41 -3.17 6.82
N GLN A 21 -6.65 -3.27 7.27
CA GLN A 21 -7.15 -2.50 8.41
C GLN A 21 -7.06 -3.37 9.66
N PHE A 22 -6.46 -2.81 10.71
CA PHE A 22 -6.36 -3.43 12.01
C PHE A 22 -7.28 -2.71 12.99
N GLU A 23 -7.69 -3.39 14.06
CA GLU A 23 -8.46 -2.76 15.13
C GLU A 23 -7.61 -1.81 15.98
N ARG A 24 -6.29 -2.04 16.01
CA ARG A 24 -5.35 -1.29 16.86
C ARG A 24 -4.11 -0.84 16.09
N VAL A 25 -3.63 0.36 16.41
CA VAL A 25 -2.45 0.97 15.79
C VAL A 25 -1.18 0.14 16.08
N GLU A 26 -1.09 -0.51 17.23
CA GLU A 26 0.07 -1.35 17.57
C GLU A 26 0.20 -2.57 16.66
N GLU A 27 -0.92 -3.14 16.20
CA GLU A 27 -0.93 -4.27 15.26
C GLU A 27 -0.52 -3.82 13.86
N ALA A 28 -1.02 -2.66 13.42
CA ALA A 28 -0.60 -2.03 12.17
C ALA A 28 0.90 -1.69 12.18
N THR A 29 1.41 -1.23 13.32
CA THR A 29 2.83 -0.90 13.50
C THR A 29 3.72 -2.14 13.39
N LYS A 30 3.33 -3.25 14.05
CA LYS A 30 4.04 -4.53 13.93
C LYS A 30 4.05 -5.03 12.50
N ALA A 31 2.90 -4.99 11.82
CA ALA A 31 2.80 -5.40 10.42
C ALA A 31 3.70 -4.54 9.51
N LEU A 32 3.75 -3.22 9.72
CA LEU A 32 4.65 -2.33 8.97
C LEU A 32 6.11 -2.74 9.16
N VAL A 33 6.56 -2.92 10.40
CA VAL A 33 7.95 -3.32 10.69
C VAL A 33 8.29 -4.68 10.10
N ASP A 34 7.36 -5.64 10.19
CA ASP A 34 7.57 -7.00 9.71
C ASP A 34 7.58 -7.10 8.19
N LEU A 35 6.80 -6.27 7.48
CA LEU A 35 6.62 -6.35 6.03
C LEU A 35 7.55 -5.42 5.24
N GLN A 36 7.92 -4.27 5.81
CA GLN A 36 8.80 -3.31 5.15
C GLN A 36 10.12 -3.97 4.73
N GLY A 37 10.45 -3.89 3.44
CA GLY A 37 11.69 -4.42 2.88
C GLY A 37 11.72 -5.94 2.70
N ARG A 38 10.64 -6.67 3.02
CA ARG A 38 10.56 -8.11 2.69
C ARG A 38 10.31 -8.32 1.20
N PHE A 39 10.67 -9.51 0.71
CA PHE A 39 10.43 -9.88 -0.67
C PHE A 39 9.17 -10.73 -0.82
N PHE A 40 8.32 -10.36 -1.79
CA PHE A 40 7.14 -11.12 -2.19
C PHE A 40 7.07 -11.18 -3.71
N GLY A 41 7.02 -12.39 -4.28
CA GLY A 41 6.95 -12.57 -5.74
C GLY A 41 8.10 -11.92 -6.51
N GLY A 42 9.29 -11.84 -5.92
CA GLY A 42 10.47 -11.19 -6.52
C GLY A 42 10.48 -9.65 -6.42
N ARG A 43 9.52 -9.06 -5.70
CA ARG A 43 9.43 -7.61 -5.47
C ARG A 43 9.66 -7.28 -4.00
N GLU A 44 10.32 -6.16 -3.73
CA GLU A 44 10.44 -5.63 -2.37
C GLU A 44 9.10 -4.98 -1.96
N VAL A 45 8.64 -5.30 -0.76
CA VAL A 45 7.41 -4.74 -0.19
C VAL A 45 7.72 -3.38 0.44
N LYS A 46 7.07 -2.33 -0.07
CA LYS A 46 7.00 -1.01 0.58
C LYS A 46 5.72 -0.92 1.41
N ALA A 47 5.85 -0.86 2.73
CA ALA A 47 4.74 -0.72 3.66
C ALA A 47 4.69 0.70 4.23
N GLN A 48 3.49 1.27 4.33
CA GLN A 48 3.26 2.58 4.93
C GLN A 48 1.86 2.64 5.53
N PHE A 49 1.66 3.54 6.49
CA PHE A 49 0.31 3.86 6.97
C PHE A 49 -0.49 4.56 5.86
N PHE A 50 -1.81 4.45 5.95
CA PHE A 50 -2.75 5.06 5.02
C PHE A 50 -3.85 5.78 5.80
N GLU A 51 -4.32 6.92 5.29
CA GLU A 51 -5.36 7.71 5.95
C GLU A 51 -6.69 6.92 5.99
N GLU A 52 -7.25 6.72 7.19
CA GLU A 52 -8.48 5.94 7.38
C GLU A 52 -9.66 6.53 6.61
N GLU A 53 -9.84 7.85 6.62
CA GLU A 53 -10.92 8.53 5.91
C GLU A 53 -10.87 8.27 4.39
N ARG A 54 -9.68 8.23 3.80
CA ARG A 54 -9.51 7.87 2.38
C ARG A 54 -9.89 6.41 2.13
N PHE A 55 -9.53 5.52 3.05
CA PHE A 55 -9.82 4.10 2.92
C PHE A 55 -11.33 3.85 2.95
N GLU A 56 -12.03 4.49 3.89
CA GLU A 56 -13.49 4.43 4.03
C GLU A 56 -14.21 4.95 2.77
N LYS A 57 -13.68 6.01 2.14
CA LYS A 57 -14.20 6.58 0.90
C LYS A 57 -13.77 5.84 -0.38
N LEU A 58 -13.00 4.76 -0.25
CA LEU A 58 -12.40 4.01 -1.36
C LEU A 58 -11.50 4.88 -2.28
N GLU A 59 -10.85 5.91 -1.72
CA GLU A 59 -9.88 6.76 -2.41
C GLU A 59 -8.48 6.11 -2.46
N LEU A 60 -8.43 4.92 -3.07
CA LEU A 60 -7.29 3.99 -3.00
C LEU A 60 -6.24 4.20 -4.11
N ALA A 61 -6.49 5.11 -5.06
CA ALA A 61 -5.54 5.43 -6.11
C ALA A 61 -4.30 6.16 -5.54
N PRO A 62 -3.11 5.95 -6.11
CA PRO A 62 -1.91 6.66 -5.68
C PRO A 62 -2.05 8.15 -5.95
N ARG A 63 -1.67 8.99 -4.99
CA ARG A 63 -1.54 10.42 -5.26
C ARG A 63 -0.23 10.67 -6.04
N PRO A 64 -0.15 11.70 -6.90
CA PRO A 64 1.06 11.98 -7.70
C PRO A 64 2.36 12.07 -6.89
N GLU A 65 2.29 12.53 -5.64
CA GLU A 65 3.39 12.60 -4.69
C GLU A 65 3.84 11.24 -4.14
N GLU A 66 2.95 10.25 -4.11
CA GLU A 66 3.21 8.89 -3.62
C GLU A 66 3.98 8.06 -4.66
N VAL A 67 3.81 8.35 -5.96
CA VAL A 67 4.45 7.62 -7.08
C VAL A 67 5.96 7.92 -7.20
N ARG A 68 6.43 9.01 -6.60
CA ARG A 68 7.82 9.50 -6.73
C ARG A 68 8.77 9.00 -5.64
N ARG A 69 8.32 8.13 -4.72
CA ARG A 69 9.09 7.59 -3.58
C ARG A 69 9.35 6.09 -3.73
#